data_AF-A0A1H0NFL2-F1
#
_entry.id   AF-A0A1H0NFL2-F1
#
_cell.length_a   1.000
_cell.length_b   1.000
_cell.length_c   1.000
_cell.angle_alpha   90.00
_cell.angle_beta   90.00
_cell.angle_gamma   90.00
#
_symmetry.space_group_name_H-M   'P 1'
#
loop_
_entity.id
_entity.type
_entity.pdbx_description
1 polymer ?
#
loop_
_entity_poly.entity_id
_entity_poly.type
_entity_poly.pdbx_seq_one_letter_code
_entity_poly.pdbx_strand_id
1 'polypeptide(L)' 'MVRNALRDAVMLEQYVKYLQTRVAKQQAVVAKLMECGLDPHEDQVVLANLEGATEALARQLDQHSVRPRPGLALV' A
#
# COMPACT_ATOMS: atom_id res chain seq x y z
N MET A 1 18.28 -1.41 17.98
CA MET A 1 17.99 -0.80 16.67
C MET A 1 17.33 -1.79 15.69
N VAL A 2 17.82 -3.03 15.55
CA VAL A 2 17.24 -4.05 14.62
C VAL A 2 15.79 -4.41 14.92
N ARG A 3 15.41 -4.52 16.20
CA ARG A 3 14.03 -4.86 16.63
C ARG A 3 12.99 -3.79 16.23
N ASN A 4 13.39 -2.52 16.16
CA ASN A 4 12.50 -1.43 15.74
C ASN A 4 12.28 -1.46 14.22
N ALA A 5 13.36 -1.63 13.44
CA ALA A 5 13.25 -1.73 11.98
C ALA A 5 12.37 -2.92 11.52
N LEU A 6 12.43 -4.05 12.23
CA LEU A 6 11.56 -5.20 11.94
C LEU A 6 10.08 -4.88 12.27
N ARG A 7 9.83 -4.20 13.39
CA ARG A 7 8.49 -3.77 13.78
C ARG A 7 7.91 -2.76 12.79
N ASP A 8 8.72 -1.81 12.33
CA ASP A 8 8.32 -0.79 11.37
C ASP A 8 7.99 -1.41 10.01
N ALA A 9 8.77 -2.40 9.57
CA ALA A 9 8.49 -3.15 8.34
C ALA A 9 7.16 -3.94 8.42
N VAL A 10 6.88 -4.61 9.55
CA VAL A 10 5.61 -5.32 9.77
C VAL A 10 4.43 -4.36 9.81
N MET A 11 4.57 -3.22 10.49
CA MET A 11 3.53 -2.19 10.51
C MET A 11 3.27 -1.62 9.11
N LEU A 12 4.33 -1.37 8.33
CA LEU A 12 4.23 -0.90 6.96
C LEU A 12 3.53 -1.93 6.06
N GLU A 13 3.86 -3.22 6.18
CA GLU A 13 3.19 -4.30 5.45
C GLU A 13 1.69 -4.37 5.77
N GLN A 14 1.33 -4.30 7.06
CA GLN A 14 -0.08 -4.28 7.48
C GLN A 14 -0.82 -3.07 6.92
N TYR A 15 -0.16 -1.90 6.90
CA TYR A 15 -0.75 -0.68 6.39
C TYR A 15 -0.94 -0.70 4.87
N VAL A 16 0.01 -1.26 4.11
CA VAL A 16 -0.13 -1.49 2.66
C VAL A 16 -1.32 -2.41 2.37
N LYS A 17 -1.46 -3.53 3.10
CA LYS A 17 -2.60 -4.45 2.96
C LYS A 17 -3.94 -3.76 3.26
N TYR A 18 -3.97 -2.92 4.29
CA TYR A 18 -5.14 -2.12 4.62
C TYR A 18 -5.50 -1.14 3.49
N LEU A 19 -4.52 -0.43 2.93
CA LEU A 19 -4.76 0.50 1.82
C LEU A 19 -5.21 -0.21 0.54
N GLN A 20 -4.64 -1.37 0.20
CA GLN A 20 -5.11 -2.20 -0.92
C GLN A 20 -6.58 -2.58 -0.76
N THR A 21 -7.00 -2.93 0.46
CA THR A 21 -8.41 -3.23 0.76
C THR A 21 -9.30 -1.99 0.57
N ARG A 22 -8.81 -0.80 0.92
CA ARG A 22 -9.54 0.46 0.69
C ARG A 22 -9.64 0.81 -0.79
N VAL A 23 -8.57 0.62 -1.56
CA VAL A 23 -8.55 0.80 -3.01
C VAL A 23 -9.64 -0.07 -3.65
N ALA A 24 -9.66 -1.37 -3.33
CA ALA A 24 -10.67 -2.28 -3.88
C ALA A 24 -12.11 -1.85 -3.54
N LYS A 25 -12.36 -1.37 -2.32
CA LYS A 25 -13.67 -0.83 -1.93
C LYS A 25 -14.02 0.45 -2.70
N GLN A 26 -13.06 1.36 -2.85
CA GLN A 26 -13.26 2.61 -3.57
C GLN A 26 -13.53 2.37 -5.07
N GLN A 27 -12.84 1.41 -5.68
CA GLN A 27 -13.10 0.96 -7.05
C GLN A 27 -14.54 0.47 -7.21
N ALA A 28 -15.05 -0.31 -6.25
CA ALA A 28 -16.44 -0.76 -6.25
C ALA A 28 -17.44 0.40 -6.14
N VAL A 29 -17.14 1.43 -5.34
CA VAL A 29 -17.96 2.64 -5.23
C VAL A 29 -17.99 3.40 -6.56
N VAL A 30 -16.83 3.67 -7.15
CA VAL A 30 -16.72 4.34 -8.47
C VAL A 30 -17.51 3.59 -9.53
N ALA A 31 -17.34 2.27 -9.62
CA ALA A 31 -18.11 1.44 -10.54
C ALA A 31 -19.62 1.58 -10.31
N LYS A 32 -20.06 1.58 -9.05
CA LYS A 32 -21.48 1.70 -8.73
C LYS A 32 -22.07 3.06 -9.07
N LEU A 33 -21.31 4.15 -8.88
CA LEU A 33 -21.72 5.49 -9.29
C LEU A 33 -21.92 5.55 -10.80
N MET A 34 -20.98 5.00 -11.58
CA MET A 34 -21.08 4.92 -13.03
C MET A 34 -22.29 4.10 -13.49
N GLU A 35 -22.55 2.94 -12.87
CA GLU A 35 -23.75 2.13 -13.14
C GLU A 35 -25.06 2.90 -12.90
N CYS A 36 -25.09 3.74 -11.86
CA CYS A 36 -26.24 4.58 -11.53
C CYS A 36 -26.33 5.85 -12.38
N GLY A 37 -25.39 6.10 -13.29
CA GLY A 37 -25.33 7.34 -14.09
C GLY A 37 -25.00 8.59 -13.27
N LEU A 38 -24.40 8.42 -12.08
CA LEU A 38 -23.92 9.51 -11.24
C LEU A 38 -22.49 9.87 -11.62
N ASP A 39 -22.12 11.14 -11.45
CA ASP A 39 -20.75 11.60 -11.68
C ASP A 39 -19.79 11.02 -10.62
N PRO A 40 -18.81 10.19 -11.00
CA PRO A 40 -17.85 9.60 -10.07
C PRO A 40 -16.59 10.45 -9.88
N HIS A 41 -16.51 11.68 -10.41
CA HIS A 41 -15.25 12.44 -10.50
C HIS A 41 -14.51 12.57 -9.17
N GLU A 42 -15.20 12.95 -8.10
CA GLU A 42 -14.57 13.09 -6.77
C GLU A 42 -14.04 11.75 -6.26
N ASP A 43 -14.82 10.68 -6.40
CA ASP A 43 -14.43 9.33 -5.99
C ASP A 43 -13.28 8.76 -6.82
N GLN A 44 -13.14 9.16 -8.09
CA GLN A 44 -11.99 8.83 -8.94
C GLN A 44 -10.72 9.54 -8.47
N VAL A 45 -10.81 10.81 -8.06
CA VAL A 45 -9.66 11.54 -7.48
C VAL A 45 -9.22 10.88 -6.17
N VAL A 46 -10.15 10.50 -5.31
CA VAL A 46 -9.86 9.75 -4.09
C VAL A 46 -9.21 8.41 -4.41
N LEU A 47 -9.73 7.67 -5.39
CA LEU A 47 -9.16 6.40 -5.82
C LEU A 47 -7.72 6.55 -6.31
N ALA A 48 -7.45 7.51 -7.20
CA ALA A 48 -6.10 7.75 -7.73
C ALA A 48 -5.09 8.10 -6.61
N ASN A 49 -5.53 8.90 -5.62
CA ASN A 49 -4.70 9.22 -4.46
C ASN A 49 -4.41 7.98 -3.58
N LEU A 50 -5.40 7.12 -3.37
CA LEU A 50 -5.22 5.88 -2.61
C LEU A 50 -4.28 4.92 -3.35
N GLU A 51 -4.43 4.78 -4.67
CA GLU A 51 -3.56 3.94 -5.51
C GLU A 51 -2.11 4.45 -5.46
N GLY A 52 -1.89 5.74 -5.68
CA GLY A 52 -0.55 6.35 -5.62
C GLY A 52 0.11 6.22 -4.24
N ALA A 53 -0.64 6.46 -3.16
CA ALA A 53 -0.12 6.30 -1.80
C ALA A 53 0.23 4.83 -1.49
N THR A 54 -0.64 3.89 -1.90
CA THR A 54 -0.41 2.45 -1.71
C THR A 54 0.84 2.00 -2.45
N GLU A 55 1.03 2.44 -3.69
CA GLU A 55 2.18 2.08 -4.51
C GLU A 55 3.48 2.64 -3.94
N ALA A 56 3.49 3.90 -3.48
CA ALA A 56 4.66 4.50 -2.86
C ALA A 56 5.09 3.74 -1.59
N LEU A 57 4.12 3.34 -0.75
CA LEU A 57 4.39 2.59 0.47
C LEU A 57 4.82 1.15 0.19
N ALA A 58 4.26 0.51 -0.84
CA ALA A 58 4.70 -0.81 -1.29
C ALA A 58 6.16 -0.78 -1.78
N ARG A 59 6.53 0.24 -2.59
CA ARG A 59 7.91 0.46 -3.01
C ARG A 59 8.86 0.67 -1.83
N GLN A 60 8.43 1.42 -0.81
CA GLN A 60 9.21 1.60 0.41
C GLN A 60 9.40 0.27 1.16
N LEU A 61 8.36 -0.56 1.27
CA LEU A 61 8.44 -1.88 1.90
C LEU A 61 9.43 -2.81 1.17
N ASP A 62 9.42 -2.81 -0.16
CA ASP A 62 10.36 -3.59 -0.97
C ASP A 62 11.81 -3.17 -0.68
N GLN A 63 12.07 -1.85 -0.60
CA GLN A 63 13.40 -1.33 -0.26
C GLN A 63 13.86 -1.75 1.15
N HIS A 64 12.95 -1.81 2.12
CA HIS A 64 13.26 -2.30 3.48
C HIS A 64 13.51 -3.82 3.52
N SER A 65 12.89 -4.57 2.62
CA SER A 65 13.01 -6.04 2.53
C SER A 65 14.31 -6.49 1.87
N VAL A 66 14.89 -5.67 0.98
CA VAL A 66 16.14 -5.96 0.22
C VAL A 66 17.41 -5.67 1.03
N ARG A 67 17.32 -5.35 2.33
CA ARG A 67 18.52 -5.12 3.16
C ARG A 67 19.42 -6.38 3.15
N PRO A 68 20.67 -6.31 2.65
CA PRO A 68 21.56 -7.45 2.65
C PRO A 68 21.78 -7.85 4.11
N ARG A 69 21.50 -9.12 4.46
CA ARG A 69 21.86 -9.69 5.76
C ARG A 69 23.39 -9.65 5.88
N PRO A 70 23.99 -8.77 6.69
CA PRO A 70 25.42 -8.84 6.94
C PRO A 70 25.61 -9.97 7.95
N GLY A 71 26.23 -11.07 7.53
CA GLY A 71 26.71 -12.10 8.44
C GLY A 71 26.13 -13.49 8.22
N LEU A 72 26.48 -14.12 7.11
CA LEU A 72 26.82 -15.55 7.05
C LEU A 72 27.95 -15.72 6.03
N ALA A 73 29.05 -14.99 6.22
CA ALA A 73 30.33 -15.45 5.73
C ALA A 73 30.79 -16.51 6.74
N LEU A 74 30.48 -17.78 6.42
CA LEU A 74 30.96 -18.95 7.14
C LEU A 74 32.49 -18.96 7.08
N VAL A 75 33.11 -18.78 8.26
CA VAL A 75 34.46 -19.28 8.55
C VAL A 75 34.34 -20.75 8.90
#